data_AF-A0A517Y3Y3-F1
#
_entry.id   AF-A0A517Y3Y3-F1
#
_cell.length_a   1.000
_cell.length_b   1.000
_cell.length_c   1.000
_cell.angle_alpha   90.00
_cell.angle_beta   90.00
_cell.angle_gamma   90.00
#
_symmetry.space_group_name_H-M   'P 1'
#
loop_
_entity.id
_entity.type
_entity.pdbx_description
1 polymer ?
#
loop_
_entity_poly.entity_id
_entity_poly.type
_entity_poly.pdbx_seq_one_letter_code
_entity_poly.pdbx_strand_id
1 'polypeptide(L)'
;MPSLQLVINVYGGLVQEVFCSDPEIEVLLVDWDVEPADAEHPSIVHVPADDRRPQLAYVAPLAVQALDALQGTQVAAAINTAEQAAW
;
A
#
# COMPACT_ATOMS: atom_id res chain seq x y z
N MET A 1 -14.09 -15.80 -11.13
CA MET A 1 -14.04 -14.36 -10.82
C MET A 1 -12.73 -13.81 -11.38
N PRO A 2 -12.71 -12.66 -12.04
CA PRO A 2 -11.43 -12.02 -12.37
C PRO A 2 -10.65 -11.74 -11.09
N SER A 3 -9.33 -11.93 -11.14
CA SER A 3 -8.43 -11.63 -10.03
C SER A 3 -8.19 -10.13 -9.95
N LEU A 4 -8.32 -9.53 -8.77
CA LEU A 4 -7.88 -8.16 -8.52
C LEU A 4 -6.35 -8.10 -8.64
N GLN A 5 -5.84 -7.13 -9.40
CA GLN A 5 -4.41 -6.87 -9.54
C GLN A 5 -4.08 -5.52 -8.91
N LEU A 6 -3.00 -5.48 -8.14
CA LEU A 6 -2.54 -4.29 -7.44
C LEU A 6 -1.04 -4.11 -7.67
N VAL A 7 -0.62 -2.89 -7.96
CA VAL A 7 0.79 -2.51 -8.06
C VAL A 7 1.04 -1.38 -7.05
N ILE A 8 1.99 -1.59 -6.14
CA ILE A 8 2.36 -0.62 -5.11
C ILE A 8 3.79 -0.17 -5.38
N ASN A 9 3.97 1.13 -5.67
CA ASN A 9 5.27 1.75 -5.79
C ASN A 9 5.79 2.16 -4.41
N VAL A 10 6.91 1.58 -3.99
CA VAL A 10 7.56 1.91 -2.71
C VAL A 10 8.95 2.47 -2.98
N TYR A 11 9.23 3.65 -2.44
CA TYR A 11 10.55 4.28 -2.50
C TYR A 11 10.96 4.76 -1.11
N GLY A 12 12.17 4.37 -0.67
CA GLY A 12 12.68 4.77 0.64
C GLY A 12 11.82 4.34 1.83
N GLY A 13 11.08 3.23 1.70
CA GLY A 13 10.15 2.75 2.73
C GLY A 13 8.77 3.41 2.72
N LEU A 14 8.53 4.34 1.79
CA LEU A 14 7.26 5.07 1.69
C LEU A 14 6.49 4.63 0.44
N VAL A 15 5.19 4.38 0.61
CA VAL A 15 4.28 4.17 -0.51
C VAL A 15 4.10 5.48 -1.27
N GLN A 16 4.42 5.48 -2.56
CA GLN A 16 4.34 6.66 -3.42
C GLN A 16 3.07 6.64 -4.26
N GLU A 17 2.80 5.49 -4.90
CA GLU A 17 1.70 5.33 -5.87
C GLU A 17 1.11 3.94 -5.73
N VAL A 18 -0.20 3.82 -5.92
CA VAL A 18 -0.90 2.54 -5.97
C VAL A 18 -1.80 2.50 -7.18
N PHE A 19 -1.70 1.40 -7.93
CA PHE A 19 -2.47 1.15 -9.13
C PHE A 19 -3.28 -0.13 -8.96
N CYS A 20 -4.51 -0.14 -9.46
CA CYS A 20 -5.41 -1.28 -9.35
C CYS A 20 -6.13 -1.58 -10.67
N SER A 21 -6.39 -2.86 -10.93
CA SER A 21 -7.23 -3.30 -12.06
C SER A 21 -8.68 -2.84 -11.93
N ASP A 22 -9.12 -2.56 -10.71
CA ASP A 22 -10.42 -1.96 -10.39
C ASP A 22 -10.19 -0.73 -9.50
N PRO A 23 -10.13 0.49 -10.07
CA PRO A 23 -9.84 1.70 -9.32
C PRO A 23 -11.03 2.22 -8.50
N GLU A 24 -12.22 1.62 -8.60
CA GLU A 24 -13.38 2.02 -7.78
C GLU A 24 -13.36 1.41 -6.37
N ILE A 25 -12.40 0.52 -6.09
CA ILE A 25 -12.24 -0.06 -4.77
C ILE A 25 -11.57 0.92 -3.80
N GLU A 26 -11.87 0.77 -2.52
CA GLU A 26 -11.13 1.43 -1.45
C GLU A 26 -9.93 0.57 -1.03
N VAL A 27 -8.75 1.18 -0.96
CA VAL A 27 -7.53 0.54 -0.43
C VAL A 27 -7.11 1.28 0.84
N LEU A 28 -6.89 0.51 1.90
CA LEU A 28 -6.37 1.01 3.18
C LEU A 28 -4.91 0.56 3.34
N LEU A 29 -4.02 1.50 3.67
CA LEU A 29 -2.65 1.19 4.07
C LEU A 29 -2.60 0.99 5.58
N VAL A 30 -1.91 -0.05 6.04
CA VAL A 30 -1.72 -0.36 7.47
C VAL A 30 -0.24 -0.36 7.81
N ASP A 31 0.18 0.52 8.71
CA ASP A 31 1.52 0.53 9.30
C ASP A 31 1.43 0.08 10.77
N TRP A 32 2.21 -0.94 11.14
CA TRP A 32 2.19 -1.59 12.46
C TRP A 32 3.27 -1.07 13.41
N ASP A 33 4.22 -0.28 12.90
CA ASP A 33 5.36 0.21 13.68
C ASP A 33 5.04 1.55 14.40
N VAL A 34 3.76 1.81 14.68
CA VAL A 34 3.31 3.05 15.32
C VAL A 34 3.59 3.02 16.82
N GLU A 35 4.10 4.14 17.34
CA GLU A 35 4.40 4.27 18.76
C GLU A 35 3.16 4.62 19.60
N PRO A 36 3.11 4.21 20.89
CA PRO A 36 2.03 4.59 21.80
C PRO A 36 1.81 6.11 21.95
N ALA A 37 2.83 6.92 21.68
CA ALA A 37 2.73 8.37 21.71
C ALA A 37 1.78 8.92 20.62
N ASP A 38 1.54 8.16 19.55
CA ASP A 38 0.71 8.55 18.42
C ASP A 38 -0.76 8.13 18.57
N ALA A 39 -1.13 7.49 19.69
CA ALA A 39 -2.44 6.86 19.91
C ALA A 39 -3.65 7.82 19.82
N GLU A 40 -3.42 9.14 19.87
CA GLU A 40 -4.47 10.16 19.74
C GLU A 40 -4.80 10.50 18.28
N HIS A 41 -4.00 10.05 17.31
CA HIS A 41 -4.25 10.35 15.91
C HIS A 41 -5.48 9.55 15.39
N PRO A 42 -6.42 10.19 14.66
CA PRO A 42 -7.70 9.59 14.28
C PRO A 42 -7.60 8.35 13.39
N SER A 43 -6.49 8.21 12.66
CA SER A 43 -6.19 7.03 11.83
C SER A 43 -5.53 5.89 12.61
N ILE A 44 -5.25 6.04 13.91
CA ILE A 44 -4.71 4.94 14.72
C ILE A 44 -5.83 4.04 15.21
N VAL A 45 -5.70 2.75 14.91
CA VAL A 45 -6.59 1.72 15.40
C VAL A 45 -5.87 0.86 16.43
N HIS A 46 -6.60 0.48 17.49
CA HIS A 46 -6.11 -0.50 18.45
C HIS A 46 -6.37 -1.89 17.90
N VAL A 47 -5.32 -2.67 17.72
CA VAL A 47 -5.42 -4.06 17.26
C VAL A 47 -5.37 -4.98 18.48
N PRO A 48 -6.37 -5.86 18.65
CA PRO A 48 -6.31 -6.90 19.67
C PRO A 48 -5.09 -7.80 19.46
N ALA A 49 -4.25 -7.93 20.48
CA ALA A 49 -3.15 -8.88 20.48
C ALA A 49 -3.29 -9.86 21.66
N ASP A 50 -2.93 -11.12 21.43
CA ASP A 50 -3.07 -12.23 22.38
C ASP A 50 -2.22 -12.07 23.65
N ASP A 51 -1.22 -11.18 23.63
CA ASP A 51 -0.16 -11.01 24.62
C ASP A 51 -0.37 -9.85 25.62
N ARG A 52 -1.62 -9.37 25.76
CA ARG A 52 -2.07 -8.38 26.76
C ARG A 52 -1.54 -6.96 26.58
N ARG A 53 -0.79 -6.67 25.52
CA ARG A 53 -0.46 -5.29 25.13
C ARG A 53 -1.21 -4.95 23.84
N PRO A 54 -2.09 -3.95 23.84
CA PRO A 54 -2.74 -3.53 22.59
C PRO A 54 -1.67 -3.07 21.61
N GLN A 55 -1.71 -3.63 20.39
CA GLN A 55 -0.90 -3.13 19.28
C GLN A 55 -1.62 -1.94 18.66
N LEU A 56 -0.85 -1.01 18.09
CA LEU A 56 -1.38 0.13 17.36
C LEU A 56 -1.05 -0.06 15.89
N ALA A 57 -1.97 0.34 15.03
CA ALA A 57 -1.71 0.42 13.61
C ALA A 57 -2.24 1.73 13.05
N TYR A 58 -1.49 2.37 12.17
CA TYR A 58 -1.94 3.51 11.39
C TYR A 58 -2.66 3.00 10.16
N VAL A 59 -3.95 3.32 10.05
CA VAL A 59 -4.83 2.91 8.96
C VAL A 59 -5.36 4.15 8.26
N ALA A 60 -4.97 4.34 7.00
CA ALA A 60 -5.42 5.47 6.20
C ALA A 60 -5.87 5.03 4.80
N PRO A 61 -6.90 5.70 4.24
CA PRO A 61 -7.27 5.51 2.85
C PRO A 61 -6.14 5.96 1.94
N LEU A 62 -5.92 5.20 0.88
CA LEU A 62 -4.90 5.48 -0.10
C LEU A 62 -5.53 5.74 -1.47
N ALA A 63 -5.07 6.79 -2.14
CA ALA A 63 -5.53 7.09 -3.49
C ALA A 63 -5.02 6.01 -4.46
N VAL A 64 -5.95 5.43 -5.21
CA VAL A 64 -5.68 4.38 -6.19
C VAL A 64 -5.89 4.92 -7.60
N GLN A 65 -4.99 4.56 -8.50
CA GLN A 65 -5.06 4.88 -9.92
C GLN A 65 -5.37 3.63 -10.74
N ALA A 66 -5.93 3.80 -11.94
CA ALA A 66 -6.12 2.68 -12.85
C ALA A 66 -4.78 2.13 -13.35
N LEU A 67 -4.68 0.83 -13.68
CA LEU A 67 -3.45 0.24 -14.23
C LEU A 67 -2.96 0.92 -15.51
N ASP A 68 -3.85 1.50 -16.33
CA ASP A 68 -3.44 2.23 -17.54
C ASP A 68 -2.57 3.46 -17.21
N ALA A 69 -2.73 4.04 -16.00
CA ALA A 69 -1.90 5.15 -15.52
C ALA A 69 -0.47 4.71 -15.17
N LEU A 70 -0.20 3.41 -15.10
CA LEU A 70 1.15 2.88 -14.90
C LEU A 70 2.06 3.24 -16.08
N GLN A 71 1.49 3.45 -17.27
CA GLN A 71 2.24 3.80 -18.47
C GLN A 71 3.00 5.12 -18.29
N GLY A 72 4.31 5.09 -18.51
CA GLY A 72 5.18 6.26 -18.36
C GLY A 72 5.68 6.54 -16.94
N THR A 73 5.30 5.71 -15.96
CA THR A 73 5.82 5.78 -14.59
C THR A 73 7.20 5.09 -14.48
N GLN A 74 7.92 5.37 -13.40
CA GLN A 74 9.16 4.64 -13.07
C GLN A 74 8.89 3.16 -12.80
N VAL A 75 7.69 2.82 -12.33
CA VAL A 75 7.28 1.43 -12.09
C VAL A 75 7.18 0.65 -13.40
N ALA A 76 6.52 1.21 -14.41
CA ALA A 76 6.48 0.58 -15.74
C ALA A 76 7.88 0.39 -16.32
N ALA A 77 8.78 1.37 -16.15
CA ALA A 77 10.17 1.23 -16.57
C ALA A 77 10.90 0.09 -15.84
N ALA A 78 10.69 -0.05 -14.53
CA ALA A 78 11.26 -1.13 -13.73
C ALA A 78 10.73 -2.51 -14.12
N ILE A 79 9.42 -2.65 -14.37
CA ILE A 79 8.80 -3.91 -14.83
C ILE A 79 9.40 -4.31 -16.18
N ASN A 80 9.42 -3.40 -17.15
CA ASN A 80 9.99 -3.67 -18.48
C ASN A 80 11.47 -4.11 -18.39
N THR A 81 12.24 -3.49 -17.49
CA THR A 81 13.65 -3.85 -17.27
C THR A 81 13.78 -5.24 -16.66
N ALA A 82 12.95 -5.57 -15.66
CA ALA A 82 12.97 -6.87 -14.99
C ALA A 82 12.56 -8.01 -15.94
N GLU A 83 11.56 -7.78 -16.79
CA GLU A 83 11.14 -8.76 -17.80
C GLU A 83 12.23 -9.01 -18.85
N GLN A 84 12.94 -7.97 -19.28
CA GLN A 84 14.07 -8.11 -20.22
C GLN A 84 15.27 -8.86 -19.62
N ALA A 85 15.51 -8.73 -18.31
CA ALA A 85 16.60 -9.41 -17.63
C ALA A 85 16.33 -10.90 -17.34
N ALA A 86 15.07 -11.36 -17.48
CA ALA A 86 14.67 -12.75 -17.24
C ALA A 86 14.85 -13.67 -18.47
N TRP A 87 15.35 -13.13 -19.59
CA TRP A 87 15.58 -13.80 -20.87
C TRP A 87 17.06 -13.77 -21.24
#